data_AF-A0A0E0HVY2-F1
#
_entry.id   AF-A0A0E0HVY2-F1
#
_cell.length_a   1.000
_cell.length_b   1.000
_cell.length_c   1.000
_cell.angle_alpha   90.00
_cell.angle_beta   90.00
_cell.angle_gamma   90.00
#
_symmetry.space_group_name_H-M   'P 1'
#
loop_
_entity.id
_entity.type
_entity.pdbx_description
1 polymer ?
#
loop_
_entity_poly.entity_id
_entity_poly.type
_entity_poly.pdbx_seq_one_letter_code
_entity_poly.pdbx_strand_id
1 'polypeptide(L)'
;MPAMKFRNYLPHDEQLRGGKVAPVSLPKFEDPISAETTEPKQVENPFGNIAPKNPNWDLKRDVQKRMDKLEKRTQKALAEIALEQQKEKEALGEGSDAVQD
;
A
#
# COMPACT_ATOMS: atom_id res chain seq x y z
N MET A 1 13.84 41.82 -44.75
CA MET A 1 14.75 40.71 -44.38
C MET A 1 14.23 40.05 -43.11
N PRO A 2 14.15 38.72 -43.01
CA PRO A 2 13.75 38.04 -41.77
C PRO A 2 14.83 38.21 -40.68
N ALA A 3 14.43 38.56 -39.45
CA ALA A 3 15.33 38.80 -38.32
C ALA A 3 15.80 37.49 -37.65
N MET A 4 17.05 37.45 -37.20
CA MET A 4 17.69 36.27 -36.60
C MET A 4 17.20 36.02 -35.17
N LYS A 5 16.82 34.78 -34.85
CA LYS A 5 16.22 34.38 -33.56
C LYS A 5 17.06 33.30 -32.87
N PHE A 6 17.34 33.48 -31.57
CA PHE A 6 18.17 32.56 -30.79
C PHE A 6 17.33 31.87 -29.72
N ARG A 7 17.26 30.53 -29.77
CA ARG A 7 16.47 29.70 -28.84
C ARG A 7 17.32 29.01 -27.77
N ASN A 8 18.56 28.63 -28.09
CA ASN A 8 19.49 27.94 -27.18
C ASN A 8 20.91 28.56 -27.18
N TYR A 9 21.02 29.85 -27.52
CA TYR A 9 22.31 30.55 -27.57
C TYR A 9 22.13 32.01 -27.14
N LEU A 10 23.16 32.56 -26.48
CA LEU A 10 23.22 33.98 -26.09
C LEU A 10 24.32 34.68 -26.89
N PRO A 11 23.97 35.48 -27.91
CA PRO A 11 24.94 36.26 -28.67
C PRO A 11 25.73 37.21 -27.76
N HIS A 12 27.04 37.28 -27.97
CA HIS A 12 27.90 38.20 -27.24
C HIS A 12 27.65 39.67 -27.62
N ASP A 13 27.26 39.89 -28.88
CA ASP A 13 27.01 41.21 -29.46
C ASP A 13 25.68 41.81 -28.99
N GLU A 14 25.68 43.06 -28.53
CA GLU A 14 24.52 43.66 -27.87
C GLU A 14 23.30 43.83 -28.79
N GLN A 15 23.54 44.10 -30.08
CA GLN A 15 22.49 44.27 -31.08
C GLN A 15 21.74 42.96 -31.37
N LEU A 16 22.39 41.80 -31.16
CA LEU A 16 21.84 40.47 -31.44
C LEU A 16 21.16 39.83 -30.22
N ARG A 17 21.38 40.37 -29.01
CA ARG A 17 20.72 39.91 -27.77
C ARG A 17 19.20 40.11 -27.78
N GLY A 18 18.71 41.14 -28.50
CA GLY A 18 17.28 41.39 -28.68
C GLY A 18 16.55 40.29 -29.47
N GLY A 19 17.28 39.42 -30.18
CA GLY A 19 16.74 38.27 -30.91
C GLY A 19 16.53 37.02 -30.06
N LYS A 20 16.74 37.07 -28.73
CA LYS A 20 16.53 35.93 -27.83
C LYS A 20 15.04 35.62 -27.74
N VAL A 21 14.66 34.40 -28.10
CA VAL A 21 13.28 33.92 -27.99
C VAL A 21 13.02 33.56 -26.53
N ALA A 22 12.04 34.22 -25.91
CA ALA A 22 11.61 33.85 -24.56
C ALA A 22 11.08 32.42 -24.55
N PRO A 23 11.41 31.62 -23.52
CA PRO A 23 10.84 30.28 -23.39
C PRO A 23 9.32 30.40 -23.30
N VAL A 24 8.60 29.50 -23.99
CA VAL A 24 7.15 29.40 -23.88
C VAL A 24 6.81 29.16 -22.43
N SER A 25 6.18 30.14 -21.78
CA SER A 25 5.58 29.94 -20.47
C SER A 25 4.42 29.00 -20.66
N LEU A 26 4.53 27.79 -20.12
CA LEU A 26 3.40 26.90 -20.02
C LEU A 26 2.28 27.62 -19.24
N PRO A 27 1.00 27.47 -19.64
CA PRO A 27 -0.10 27.91 -18.81
C PRO A 27 0.04 27.20 -17.45
N LYS A 28 0.07 27.99 -16.37
CA LYS A 28 0.00 27.43 -15.02
C LYS A 28 -1.35 26.77 -14.89
N PHE A 29 -1.34 25.44 -14.89
CA PHE A 29 -2.50 24.63 -14.59
C PHE A 29 -2.93 24.99 -13.17
N GLU A 30 -4.06 25.67 -13.03
CA GLU A 30 -4.70 25.83 -11.73
C GLU A 30 -5.37 24.50 -11.41
N ASP A 31 -4.90 23.83 -10.37
CA ASP A 31 -5.53 22.62 -9.86
C ASP A 31 -6.95 22.97 -9.36
N PRO A 32 -8.02 22.44 -9.98
CA PRO A 32 -9.39 22.66 -9.53
C PRO A 32 -9.70 21.76 -8.33
N ILE A 33 -8.93 21.87 -7.23
CA ILE A 33 -9.08 21.00 -6.06
C ILE A 33 -9.69 21.75 -4.86
N SER A 34 -9.94 23.06 -4.97
CA SER A 34 -10.37 23.85 -3.80
C SER A 34 -11.88 23.92 -3.52
N ALA A 35 -12.75 23.20 -4.24
CA ALA A 35 -14.19 23.29 -4.00
C ALA A 35 -15.00 22.08 -4.48
N GLU A 36 -14.87 20.91 -3.85
CA GLU A 36 -16.05 20.12 -3.49
C GLU A 36 -15.67 18.98 -2.53
N THR A 37 -16.27 19.00 -1.36
CA THR A 37 -16.40 17.85 -0.46
C THR A 37 -17.14 16.74 -1.21
N THR A 38 -16.48 15.68 -1.63
CA THR A 38 -17.12 14.39 -1.84
C THR A 38 -16.11 13.31 -1.48
N GLU A 39 -16.46 12.53 -0.47
CA GLU A 39 -15.63 11.48 0.11
C GLU A 39 -15.03 10.58 -0.98
N PRO A 40 -13.71 10.40 -1.02
CA PRO A 40 -13.12 9.46 -1.97
C PRO A 40 -13.49 8.04 -1.53
N LYS A 41 -14.52 7.50 -2.17
CA LYS A 41 -14.78 6.07 -2.25
C LYS A 41 -13.44 5.41 -2.57
N GLN A 42 -12.92 4.62 -1.63
CA GLN A 42 -11.68 3.86 -1.78
C GLN A 42 -11.83 2.92 -2.97
N VAL A 43 -11.52 3.43 -4.16
CA VAL A 43 -11.17 2.60 -5.30
C VAL A 43 -9.80 2.06 -4.94
N GLU A 44 -9.78 0.89 -4.32
CA GLU A 44 -8.58 0.06 -4.27
C GLU A 44 -8.14 -0.15 -5.71
N ASN A 45 -7.24 0.71 -6.17
CA ASN A 45 -6.55 0.52 -7.43
C ASN A 45 -5.85 -0.84 -7.34
N PRO A 46 -6.26 -1.87 -8.09
CA PRO A 46 -5.67 -3.21 -7.97
C PRO A 46 -4.21 -3.23 -8.46
N PHE A 47 -3.74 -2.11 -9.03
CA PHE A 47 -2.39 -1.89 -9.53
C PHE A 47 -1.65 -0.74 -8.83
N GLY A 48 -2.24 -0.11 -7.81
CA GLY A 48 -1.70 1.09 -7.14
C GLY A 48 -0.52 0.84 -6.19
N ASN A 49 0.23 -0.24 -6.37
CA ASN A 49 1.41 -0.58 -5.57
C ASN A 49 2.38 -1.51 -6.31
N ILE A 50 2.65 -1.21 -7.59
CA ILE A 50 3.81 -1.75 -8.30
C ILE A 50 5.05 -0.93 -7.88
N ALA A 51 5.30 -0.86 -6.57
CA ALA A 51 6.60 -0.47 -6.08
C ALA A 51 7.62 -1.54 -6.52
N PRO A 52 8.94 -1.24 -6.60
CA PRO A 52 9.95 -2.27 -6.63
C PRO A 52 9.76 -3.15 -5.39
N LYS A 53 9.11 -4.30 -5.57
CA LYS A 53 8.81 -5.22 -4.47
C LYS A 53 10.14 -5.69 -3.90
N ASN A 54 10.19 -5.88 -2.58
CA ASN A 54 11.33 -6.55 -1.94
C ASN A 54 11.66 -7.84 -2.73
N PRO A 55 12.94 -8.16 -2.98
CA PRO A 55 13.34 -9.34 -3.77
C PRO A 55 12.69 -10.65 -3.29
N ASN A 56 12.35 -10.72 -2.01
CA ASN A 56 11.76 -11.88 -1.36
C ASN A 56 10.21 -11.89 -1.35
N TRP A 57 9.55 -10.95 -2.04
CA TRP A 57 8.08 -10.88 -2.07
C TRP A 57 7.47 -12.17 -2.64
N ASP A 58 8.05 -12.65 -3.73
CA ASP A 58 7.55 -13.83 -4.43
C ASP A 58 7.61 -15.07 -3.53
N LEU A 59 8.72 -15.25 -2.81
CA LEU A 59 8.86 -16.32 -1.83
C LEU A 59 7.81 -16.23 -0.72
N LYS A 60 7.57 -15.02 -0.18
CA LYS A 60 6.54 -14.83 0.84
C LYS A 60 5.17 -15.25 0.31
N ARG A 61 4.81 -14.80 -0.90
CA ARG A 61 3.53 -15.15 -1.54
C ARG A 61 3.39 -16.66 -1.73
N ASP A 62 4.43 -17.31 -2.25
CA ASP A 62 4.38 -18.73 -2.60
C ASP A 62 4.38 -19.63 -1.35
N VAL A 63 5.03 -19.19 -0.27
CA VAL A 63 5.04 -19.88 1.03
C VAL A 63 3.76 -19.61 1.83
N GLN A 64 3.12 -18.45 1.67
CA GLN A 64 1.93 -18.03 2.44
C GLN A 64 0.83 -19.09 2.44
N LYS A 65 0.47 -19.64 1.27
CA LYS A 65 -0.58 -20.66 1.15
C LYS A 65 -0.31 -21.92 1.97
N ARG A 66 0.96 -22.29 2.18
CA ARG A 66 1.36 -23.43 3.00
C ARG A 66 1.30 -23.08 4.49
N MET A 67 1.73 -21.87 4.85
CA MET A 67 1.65 -21.36 6.21
C MET A 67 0.20 -21.23 6.68
N ASP A 68 -0.69 -20.66 5.86
CA ASP A 68 -2.11 -20.51 6.21
C ASP A 68 -2.78 -21.86 6.49
N LYS A 69 -2.40 -22.91 5.75
CA LYS A 69 -2.92 -24.27 5.98
C LYS A 69 -2.41 -24.86 7.29
N LEU A 70 -1.15 -24.63 7.64
CA LEU A 70 -0.56 -25.11 8.87
C LEU A 70 -1.15 -24.34 10.07
N GLU A 71 -1.23 -23.03 9.98
CA GLU A 71 -1.79 -22.16 11.01
C GLU A 71 -3.23 -22.55 11.36
N LYS A 72 -4.08 -22.78 10.36
CA LYS A 72 -5.45 -23.28 10.58
C LYS A 72 -5.50 -24.61 11.33
N ARG A 73 -4.58 -25.53 11.03
CA ARG A 73 -4.50 -26.83 11.72
C ARG A 73 -3.99 -26.68 13.14
N THR A 74 -2.99 -25.83 13.36
CA THR A 74 -2.45 -25.52 14.68
C THR A 74 -3.51 -24.88 15.57
N GLN A 75 -4.25 -23.89 15.05
CA GLN A 75 -5.36 -23.27 15.77
C GLN A 75 -6.45 -24.27 16.12
N LYS A 76 -6.80 -25.17 15.20
CA LYS A 76 -7.76 -26.25 15.47
C LYS A 76 -7.28 -27.19 16.58
N ALA A 77 -6.03 -27.66 16.51
CA ALA A 77 -5.46 -28.54 17.52
C ALA A 77 -5.38 -27.85 18.88
N LEU A 78 -5.01 -26.56 18.92
CA LEU A 78 -4.97 -25.77 20.15
C LEU A 78 -6.37 -25.65 20.77
N ALA A 79 -7.40 -25.38 19.95
CA ALA A 79 -8.78 -25.31 20.41
C ALA A 79 -9.30 -26.65 20.95
N GLU A 80 -8.93 -27.76 20.30
CA GLU A 80 -9.27 -29.12 20.74
C GLU A 80 -8.63 -29.46 22.09
N ILE A 81 -7.35 -29.17 22.26
CA ILE A 81 -6.64 -29.35 23.54
C ILE A 81 -7.28 -28.51 24.64
N ALA A 82 -7.62 -27.25 24.35
CA ALA A 82 -8.27 -26.37 25.32
C ALA A 82 -9.66 -26.90 25.75
N LEU A 83 -10.44 -27.44 24.81
CA LEU A 83 -11.74 -28.03 25.08
C LEU A 83 -11.62 -29.29 25.97
N GLU A 84 -10.68 -30.17 25.67
CA GLU A 84 -10.44 -31.39 26.46
C GLU A 84 -9.99 -31.05 27.89
N GLN A 85 -9.08 -30.09 28.04
CA GLN A 85 -8.65 -29.61 29.36
C GLN A 85 -9.81 -29.00 30.16
N GLN A 86 -10.70 -28.28 29.51
CA GLN A 86 -11.88 -27.73 30.18
C GLN A 86 -12.81 -28.84 30.64
N LYS A 87 -13.10 -29.82 29.78
CA LYS A 87 -13.94 -30.98 30.12
C LYS A 87 -13.34 -31.82 31.25
N GLU A 88 -12.03 -32.03 31.26
CA GLU A 88 -11.33 -32.74 32.34
C GLU A 88 -11.47 -31.98 33.67
N LYS A 89 -11.32 -30.66 33.65
CA LYS A 89 -11.53 -29.81 34.84
C LYS A 89 -12.97 -29.86 35.35
N GLU A 90 -13.94 -29.84 34.45
CA GLU A 90 -15.37 -29.97 34.79
C GLU A 90 -15.64 -31.35 35.41
N ALA A 91 -15.13 -32.43 34.81
CA ALA A 91 -15.29 -33.79 35.34
C ALA A 91 -14.60 -34.00 36.70
N LEU A 92 -13.41 -33.41 36.92
CA LEU A 92 -12.77 -33.42 38.24
C LEU A 92 -13.52 -32.56 39.25
N GLY A 93 -14.13 -31.46 38.82
CA GLY A 93 -14.96 -30.60 39.66
C GLY A 93 -16.23 -31.30 40.14
N GLU A 94 -16.95 -31.98 39.23
CA GLU A 94 -18.18 -32.72 39.54
C GLU A 94 -17.95 -33.93 40.46
N GLY A 95 -16.80 -34.59 40.37
CA GLY A 95 -16.43 -35.70 41.27
C GLY A 95 -16.12 -35.26 42.71
N SER A 96 -15.86 -33.97 42.95
CA SER A 96 -15.60 -33.44 44.30
C SER A 96 -16.86 -33.00 45.04
N ASP A 97 -17.95 -32.73 44.32
CA ASP A 97 -19.24 -32.29 44.89
C ASP A 97 -20.15 -33.47 45.27
N ALA A 98 -19.95 -34.65 44.66
CA ALA A 98 -20.76 -35.85 44.90
C ALA A 98 -20.35 -36.70 46.12
N VAL A 99 -19.31 -36.31 46.88
CA VAL A 99 -18.81 -37.06 48.06
C VAL A 99 -19.21 -36.37 49.38
N GLN A 100 -20.00 -35.30 49.34
CA GLN A 100 -20.54 -34.63 50.52
C GLN A 100 -22.09 -34.56 50.48
N ASP A 101 -22.75 -35.72 50.56
CA ASP A 101 -24.12 -35.83 51.10
C ASP A 101 -24.28 -37.17 51.84
#